data_AF-A0A932EI92-F1
#
_entry.id   AF-A0A932EI92-F1
#
_cell.length_a   1.000
_cell.length_b   1.000
_cell.length_c   1.000
_cell.angle_alpha   90.00
_cell.angle_beta   90.00
_cell.angle_gamma   90.00
#
_symmetry.space_group_name_H-M   'P 1'
#
loop_
_entity.id
_entity.type
_entity.pdbx_description
1 polymer ?
#
loop_
_entity_poly.entity_id
_entity_poly.type
_entity_poly.pdbx_seq_one_letter_code
_entity_poly.pdbx_strand_id
1 'polypeptide(L)' 'VTLVDLLVRRTHVFYETPGHTVAEAPELVELAARELNWDAARKAVELTAYLKEVERSIAFLSELAAPG' A
#
# COMPACT_ATOMS: atom_id res chain seq x y z
N VAL A 1 12.06 -3.68 -5.79
CA VAL A 1 10.64 -4.08 -5.58
C VAL A 1 10.20 -3.46 -4.28
N THR A 2 9.12 -2.68 -4.30
CA THR A 2 8.52 -2.03 -3.13
C THR A 2 7.19 -2.69 -2.75
N LEU A 3 6.66 -2.37 -1.57
CA LEU A 3 5.31 -2.83 -1.19
C LEU A 3 4.25 -2.25 -2.15
N VAL A 4 4.41 -0.99 -2.57
CA VAL A 4 3.58 -0.36 -3.61
C VAL A 4 3.69 -1.11 -4.95
N ASP A 5 4.89 -1.52 -5.38
CA ASP A 5 5.04 -2.31 -6.61
C ASP A 5 4.26 -3.62 -6.54
N LEU A 6 4.30 -4.31 -5.39
CA LEU A 6 3.60 -5.57 -5.19
C LEU A 6 2.09 -5.36 -5.23
N LEU A 7 1.56 -4.47 -4.38
CA LEU A 7 0.12 -4.33 -4.15
C LEU A 7 -0.59 -3.56 -5.25
N VAL A 8 0.07 -2.59 -5.89
CA VAL A 8 -0.54 -1.73 -6.91
C VAL A 8 -0.27 -2.22 -8.33
N ARG A 9 0.97 -2.64 -8.65
CA ARG A 9 1.39 -2.91 -10.05
C ARG A 9 1.45 -4.38 -10.43
N ARG A 10 1.74 -5.28 -9.48
CA ARG A 10 1.95 -6.71 -9.79
C ARG A 10 0.75 -7.57 -9.45
N THR A 11 0.09 -7.26 -8.34
CA THR A 11 -1.06 -8.04 -7.85
C THR A 11 -2.38 -7.31 -8.01
N HIS A 12 -2.35 -5.98 -8.18
CA HIS A 12 -3.54 -5.11 -8.30
C HIS A 12 -4.52 -5.16 -7.11
N VAL A 13 -4.16 -5.86 -6.02
CA VAL A 13 -5.00 -6.02 -4.82
C VAL A 13 -5.41 -4.69 -4.19
N PHE A 14 -4.58 -3.66 -4.36
CA PHE A 14 -4.90 -2.28 -3.99
C PHE A 14 -6.26 -1.80 -4.52
N TYR A 15 -6.65 -2.22 -5.72
CA TYR A 15 -7.91 -1.81 -6.36
C TYR A 15 -9.07 -2.75 -6.05
N GLU A 16 -8.78 -3.99 -5.67
CA GLU A 16 -9.78 -5.05 -5.52
C GLU A 16 -10.36 -5.11 -4.11
N THR A 17 -9.59 -4.67 -3.10
CA THR A 17 -10.00 -4.73 -1.70
C THR A 17 -10.55 -3.40 -1.21
N PRO A 18 -11.74 -3.38 -0.59
CA PRO A 18 -12.25 -2.20 0.10
C PRO A 18 -11.22 -1.66 1.10
N GLY A 19 -11.00 -0.34 1.10
CA GLY A 19 -10.01 0.28 1.98
C GLY A 19 -8.56 0.04 1.58
N HIS A 20 -8.30 -0.37 0.33
CA HIS A 20 -6.97 -0.49 -0.25
C HIS A 20 -6.00 -1.30 0.63
N THR A 21 -6.48 -2.39 1.21
CA THR A 21 -5.68 -3.29 2.09
C THR A 21 -4.94 -2.61 3.24
N VAL A 22 -5.42 -1.47 3.74
CA VAL A 22 -4.76 -0.75 4.85
C VAL A 22 -4.72 -1.60 6.12
N ALA A 23 -5.77 -2.35 6.40
CA ALA A 23 -5.86 -3.19 7.59
C ALA A 23 -4.85 -4.36 7.54
N GLU A 24 -4.63 -4.91 6.35
CA GLU A 24 -3.75 -6.05 6.09
C GLU A 24 -2.31 -5.63 5.78
N ALA A 25 -2.04 -4.34 5.54
CA ALA A 25 -0.71 -3.83 5.16
C ALA A 25 0.43 -4.26 6.12
N PRO A 26 0.24 -4.32 7.46
CA PRO A 26 1.26 -4.83 8.37
C PRO A 26 1.60 -6.31 8.13
N GLU A 27 0.62 -7.15 7.81
CA GLU A 27 0.86 -8.57 7.54
C GLU A 27 1.49 -8.77 6.15
N LEU A 28 1.04 -7.98 5.17
CA LEU A 28 1.57 -8.00 3.80
C LEU A 28 3.03 -7.55 3.74
N VAL A 29 3.44 -6.57 4.55
CA VAL A 29 4.86 -6.16 4.63
C VAL A 29 5.72 -7.25 5.27
N GLU A 30 5.22 -7.99 6.26
CA GLU A 30 5.94 -9.14 6.83
C GLU A 30 6.06 -10.31 5.85
N LEU A 31 5.02 -10.54 5.03
CA LEU A 31 5.10 -11.53 3.95
C LEU A 31 6.13 -11.13 2.89
N ALA A 32 6.05 -9.88 2.39
CA ALA A 32 7.01 -9.37 1.41
C ALA A 32 8.44 -9.36 1.95
N ALA A 33 8.63 -9.03 3.23
CA ALA A 33 9.94 -9.02 3.86
C ALA A 33 10.58 -10.40 3.97
N ARG A 34 9.78 -11.45 4.25
CA ARG A 34 10.28 -12.83 4.28
C ARG A 34 10.77 -13.28 2.91
N GLU A 35 10.01 -12.99 1.86
CA GLU A 35 10.36 -13.42 0.49
C GLU A 35 11.50 -12.60 -0.13
N LEU A 36 11.57 -11.31 0.20
CA LEU A 36 12.54 -10.37 -0.39
C LEU A 36 13.72 -10.05 0.55
N ASN A 37 13.78 -10.76 1.68
CA ASN A 37 14.82 -10.66 2.70
C ASN A 37 15.01 -9.22 3.21
N TRP A 38 13.92 -8.53 3.54
CA TRP A 38 13.94 -7.16 4.08
C TRP A 38 14.16 -7.16 5.59
N ASP A 39 14.96 -6.21 6.06
CA ASP A 39 15.15 -5.96 7.49
C ASP A 39 14.02 -5.10 8.10
N ALA A 40 14.06 -4.93 9.42
CA ALA A 40 13.05 -4.18 10.16
C ALA A 40 12.95 -2.70 9.72
N ALA A 41 14.09 -2.08 9.39
CA ALA A 41 14.11 -0.68 8.96
C ALA A 41 13.42 -0.54 7.59
N ARG A 42 13.72 -1.45 6.67
CA ARG A 42 13.10 -1.50 5.35
C ARG A 42 11.60 -1.76 5.44
N LYS A 43 11.15 -2.68 6.32
CA LYS A 43 9.72 -2.91 6.56
C LYS A 43 8.99 -1.63 6.96
N ALA A 44 9.53 -0.89 7.93
CA ALA A 44 8.91 0.36 8.40
C ALA A 44 8.83 1.42 7.28
N VAL A 45 9.89 1.55 6.48
CA VAL A 45 9.92 2.46 5.32
C VAL A 45 8.85 2.08 4.30
N GLU A 46 8.76 0.81 3.94
CA GLU A 46 7.82 0.32 2.92
C GLU A 46 6.37 0.41 3.37
N LEU A 47 6.08 0.06 4.63
CA LEU A 47 4.74 0.22 5.20
C LEU A 47 4.32 1.69 5.21
N THR A 48 5.20 2.59 5.67
CA THR A 48 4.92 4.04 5.68
C THR A 48 4.69 4.58 4.27
N ALA A 49 5.52 4.17 3.31
CA ALA A 49 5.39 4.60 1.92
C ALA A 49 4.06 4.13 1.31
N TYR A 50 3.64 2.90 1.62
CA TYR A 50 2.38 2.35 1.17
C TYR A 50 1.17 3.10 1.73
N LEU A 51 1.14 3.35 3.04
CA LEU A 51 0.05 4.08 3.69
C LEU A 51 -0.12 5.50 3.12
N LYS A 52 1.00 6.19 2.86
CA LYS A 52 0.98 7.51 2.20
C LYS A 52 0.41 7.47 0.78
N GLU A 53 0.63 6.37 0.05
CA GLU A 53 0.07 6.21 -1.29
C GLU A 53 -1.45 6.00 -1.24
N VAL A 54 -1.94 5.23 -0.25
CA VAL A 54 -3.37 5.07 0.02
C VAL A 54 -4.01 6.42 0.37
N GLU A 55 -3.42 7.17 1.30
CA GLU A 55 -3.91 8.50 1.68
C GLU A 55 -4.05 9.42 0.47
N ARG A 56 -3.03 9.46 -0.39
CA ARG A 56 -3.04 10.27 -1.61
C ARG A 56 -4.15 9.83 -2.57
N SER A 57 -4.39 8.53 -2.68
CA SER A 57 -5.43 7.97 -3.55
C SER A 57 -6.84 8.29 -3.03
N ILE A 58 -7.07 8.20 -1.72
CA ILE A 58 -8.35 8.57 -1.08
C ILE A 58 -8.60 10.08 -1.23
N ALA A 59 -7.58 10.90 -1.03
CA ALA A 59 -7.68 12.35 -1.22
C ALA A 59 -8.07 12.68 -2.66
N PHE A 60 -7.41 12.06 -3.63
CA PHE A 60 -7.72 12.24 -5.05
C PHE A 60 -9.16 11.82 -5.40
N LEU A 61 -9.63 10.67 -4.91
CA LEU A 61 -11.02 10.24 -5.12
C LEU A 61 -12.02 11.21 -4.49
N SER A 62 -11.68 11.78 -3.33
CA SER A 62 -12.53 12.78 -2.65
C SER A 62 -12.59 14.09 -3.44
N GLU A 63 -11.47 14.54 -4.00
CA GLU A 63 -11.41 15.73 -4.88
C GLU A 63 -12.27 15.55 -6.14
N LEU A 64 -12.23 14.36 -6.76
CA LEU A 64 -13.06 14.06 -7.93
C LEU A 64 -14.56 13.96 -7.61
N ALA A 65 -14.92 13.60 -6.37
CA ALA A 65 -16.30 13.46 -5.94
C ALA A 65 -16.94 14.79 -5.48
N ALA A 66 -16.14 15.81 -5.20
CA ALA A 66 -16.65 17.13 -4.86
C ALA A 66 -17.17 17.84 -6.13
N PRO A 67 -18.43 18.33 -6.16
CA PRO A 67 -18.89 19.15 -7.27
C PRO A 67 -18.09 20.46 -7.28
N GLY A 68 -17.52 20.80 -8.44
CA GLY A 68 -16.84 22.07 -8.68
C GLY A 68 -17.76 23.28 -8.57
#